data_AF-A0A7Y1ANS5-F1
#
_entry.id   AF-A0A7Y1ANS5-F1
#
_cell.length_a   1.000
_cell.length_b   1.000
_cell.length_c   1.000
_cell.angle_alpha   90.00
_cell.angle_beta   90.00
_cell.angle_gamma   90.00
#
_symmetry.space_group_name_H-M   'P 1'
#
loop_
_entity.id
_entity.type
_entity.pdbx_description
1 polymer ?
#
loop_
_entity_poly.entity_id
_entity_poly.type
_entity_poly.pdbx_seq_one_letter_code
_entity_poly.pdbx_strand_id
1 'polypeptide(L)'
;MAVQLLIFDLDDTLIRTGDLEQRFRGQQFLGRQSQQYVDDLRAAYRQDPGRCVYSAFAIIILRARYPGVRIGVFTRSPRHYAETLLDLAYPGLAWDFLLAFEDTPQPKPSGEGIRRVMARFNIPDPSNVWMVGDSPVDIRAAYDSGCQVILDTTTWPRTPAPRRRDDWKALERMPDAIISSAADLQTTLDSHMSYLPVAERLQQTACAPIPNRHPFARIEKFGAFDHERLKHDIHYLGRHFSTQAQNRAVWHQVTNDIHAMKNALVVPDYWVVAIGAFLQNLVRRNPHLTFGNSLVVTVVPAKPGRTRRLEAMLTQLSTAHAQRALVNAGVSFTPDLMRYREGVLSHHGEGLNKEQRIENVRNHLEVIAGSGYENKHVIVIDDVATTGASLIYARKYLMAAGARQVTCLSLTKAINTQ
;
A
#
# COMPACT_ATOMS: atom_id res chain seq x y z
N MET A 1 -10.25 -13.65 -10.99
CA MET A 1 -11.09 -12.90 -10.04
C MET A 1 -12.17 -12.20 -10.83
N ALA A 2 -13.40 -12.10 -10.31
CA ALA A 2 -14.48 -11.44 -11.02
C ALA A 2 -14.41 -9.92 -10.83
N VAL A 3 -14.74 -9.16 -11.87
CA VAL A 3 -14.95 -7.71 -11.76
C VAL A 3 -16.47 -7.49 -11.83
N GLN A 4 -17.12 -7.33 -10.68
CA GLN A 4 -18.58 -7.20 -10.59
C GLN A 4 -19.01 -5.73 -10.45
N LEU A 5 -18.16 -4.89 -9.85
CA LEU A 5 -18.41 -3.46 -9.68
C LEU A 5 -17.13 -2.68 -9.95
N LEU A 6 -17.20 -1.74 -10.89
CA LEU A 6 -16.13 -0.82 -11.23
C LEU A 6 -16.60 0.61 -10.95
N ILE A 7 -15.93 1.26 -10.00
CA ILE A 7 -16.27 2.58 -9.48
C ILE A 7 -15.17 3.53 -9.88
N PHE A 8 -15.54 4.64 -10.52
CA PHE A 8 -14.59 5.69 -10.87
C PHE A 8 -14.81 6.92 -9.99
N ASP A 9 -13.73 7.55 -9.53
CA ASP A 9 -13.78 8.96 -9.19
C ASP A 9 -14.01 9.81 -10.44
N LEU A 10 -14.59 11.00 -10.28
CA LEU A 10 -14.91 11.87 -11.41
C LEU A 10 -13.74 12.81 -11.72
N ASP A 11 -13.46 13.68 -10.76
CA ASP A 11 -12.60 14.85 -10.90
C ASP A 11 -11.13 14.43 -10.90
N ASP A 12 -10.39 14.85 -11.93
CA ASP A 12 -9.01 14.44 -12.19
C ASP A 12 -8.81 12.90 -12.26
N THR A 13 -9.87 12.11 -12.45
CA THR A 13 -9.80 10.67 -12.74
C THR A 13 -10.45 10.34 -14.08
N LEU A 14 -11.78 10.52 -14.22
CA LEU A 14 -12.47 10.38 -15.51
C LEU A 14 -12.25 11.61 -16.40
N ILE A 15 -12.27 12.78 -15.78
CA ILE A 15 -12.25 14.09 -16.45
C ILE A 15 -11.26 14.99 -15.70
N ARG A 16 -10.33 15.63 -16.40
CA ARG A 16 -9.47 16.68 -15.83
C ARG A 16 -10.36 17.86 -15.46
N THR A 17 -10.39 18.25 -14.19
CA THR A 17 -11.29 19.30 -13.67
C THR A 17 -10.65 20.22 -12.64
N GLY A 18 -9.33 20.12 -12.42
CA GLY A 18 -8.63 20.98 -11.45
C GLY A 18 -8.85 22.49 -11.62
N ASP A 19 -9.09 22.97 -12.84
CA ASP A 19 -9.41 24.38 -13.16
C ASP A 19 -10.88 24.75 -12.91
N LEU A 20 -11.79 23.77 -12.78
CA LEU A 20 -13.22 24.01 -12.48
C LEU A 20 -13.50 24.10 -10.98
N GLU A 21 -12.62 23.55 -10.14
CA GLU A 21 -12.92 23.30 -8.73
C GLU A 21 -13.33 24.55 -7.98
N GLN A 22 -12.57 25.64 -8.12
CA GLN A 22 -12.81 26.87 -7.36
C GLN A 22 -14.14 27.57 -7.72
N ARG A 23 -14.65 27.36 -8.94
CA ARG A 23 -15.81 28.10 -9.47
C ARG A 23 -17.10 27.32 -9.40
N PHE A 24 -17.04 25.99 -9.45
CA PHE A 24 -18.23 25.16 -9.66
C PHE A 24 -18.41 24.06 -8.60
N ARG A 25 -17.45 23.86 -7.69
CA ARG A 25 -17.52 22.84 -6.63
C ARG A 25 -17.58 23.48 -5.24
N GLY A 26 -18.10 22.73 -4.27
CA GLY A 26 -18.29 23.17 -2.88
C GLY A 26 -19.72 23.03 -2.40
N GLN A 27 -19.92 23.15 -1.08
CA GLN A 27 -21.21 22.96 -0.43
C GLN A 27 -22.28 23.96 -0.89
N GLN A 28 -21.86 25.14 -1.35
CA GLN A 28 -22.75 26.17 -1.88
C GLN A 28 -23.42 25.77 -3.21
N PHE A 29 -22.91 24.75 -3.89
CA PHE A 29 -23.45 24.26 -5.17
C PHE A 29 -24.20 22.93 -5.04
N LEU A 30 -24.58 22.53 -3.83
CA LEU A 30 -25.41 21.34 -3.62
C LEU A 30 -26.83 21.57 -4.13
N GLY A 31 -27.46 20.49 -4.60
CA GLY A 31 -28.80 20.55 -5.18
C GLY A 31 -28.82 21.16 -6.58
N ARG A 32 -30.04 21.41 -7.09
CA ARG A 32 -30.23 21.91 -8.45
C ARG A 32 -29.74 23.36 -8.57
N GLN A 33 -28.91 23.59 -9.58
CA GLN A 33 -28.33 24.90 -9.91
C GLN A 33 -29.10 25.58 -11.04
N SER A 34 -28.94 26.89 -11.17
CA SER A 34 -29.59 27.69 -12.21
C SER A 34 -29.09 27.33 -13.62
N GLN A 35 -29.87 27.71 -14.64
CA GLN A 35 -29.45 27.53 -16.03
C GLN A 35 -28.15 28.30 -16.34
N GLN A 36 -28.01 29.51 -15.79
CA GLN A 36 -26.78 30.31 -15.93
C GLN A 36 -25.54 29.56 -15.40
N TYR A 37 -25.64 28.94 -14.22
CA TYR A 37 -24.55 28.12 -13.68
C TYR A 37 -24.17 26.98 -14.64
N VAL A 38 -25.15 26.30 -15.21
CA VAL A 38 -24.93 25.20 -16.15
C VAL A 38 -24.27 25.70 -17.44
N ASP A 39 -24.69 26.85 -17.95
CA ASP A 39 -24.12 27.44 -19.15
C ASP A 39 -22.68 27.92 -18.93
N ASP A 40 -22.39 28.51 -17.77
CA ASP A 40 -21.04 28.89 -17.35
C ASP A 40 -20.12 27.67 -17.20
N LEU A 41 -20.64 26.59 -16.58
CA LEU A 41 -19.92 25.33 -16.44
C LEU A 41 -19.63 24.70 -17.80
N ARG A 42 -20.60 24.69 -18.72
CA ARG A 42 -20.42 24.22 -20.10
C ARG A 42 -19.37 25.04 -20.85
N ALA A 43 -19.41 26.36 -20.71
CA ALA A 43 -18.44 27.24 -21.33
C ALA A 43 -17.03 26.98 -20.79
N ALA A 44 -16.88 26.84 -19.47
CA ALA A 44 -15.60 26.52 -18.84
C ALA A 44 -15.08 25.13 -19.23
N TYR A 45 -15.95 24.11 -19.26
CA TYR A 45 -15.59 22.76 -19.69
C TYR A 45 -15.00 22.74 -21.10
N ARG A 46 -15.58 23.48 -22.05
CA ARG A 46 -15.14 23.53 -23.44
C ARG A 46 -13.77 24.20 -23.65
N GLN A 47 -13.21 24.87 -22.64
CA GLN A 47 -11.90 25.53 -22.76
C GLN A 47 -10.74 24.54 -22.86
N ASP A 48 -10.93 23.29 -22.40
CA ASP A 48 -9.95 22.22 -22.57
C ASP A 48 -10.61 21.01 -23.27
N PRO A 49 -10.40 20.82 -24.59
CA PRO A 49 -10.97 19.70 -25.32
C PRO A 49 -10.33 18.35 -24.95
N GLY A 50 -9.19 18.35 -24.24
CA GLY A 50 -8.43 17.15 -23.84
C GLY A 50 -8.75 16.64 -22.43
N ARG A 51 -9.85 17.10 -21.83
CA ARG A 51 -10.21 16.78 -20.43
C ARG A 51 -10.54 15.32 -20.19
N CYS A 52 -11.15 14.64 -21.14
CA CYS A 52 -11.58 13.24 -20.97
C CYS A 52 -10.36 12.32 -20.88
N VAL A 53 -10.14 11.74 -19.70
CA VAL A 53 -9.05 10.79 -19.43
C VAL A 53 -9.45 9.40 -19.92
N TYR A 54 -10.68 8.99 -19.61
CA TYR A 54 -11.31 7.78 -20.12
C TYR A 54 -12.33 8.15 -21.18
N SER A 55 -12.28 7.52 -22.36
CA SER A 55 -13.27 7.73 -23.41
C SER A 55 -14.52 6.87 -23.17
N ALA A 56 -15.67 7.28 -23.72
CA ALA A 56 -16.88 6.44 -23.70
C ALA A 56 -16.62 5.04 -24.30
N PHE A 57 -15.80 4.97 -25.35
CA PHE A 57 -15.39 3.71 -25.97
C PHE A 57 -14.61 2.80 -25.01
N ALA A 58 -13.71 3.36 -24.18
CA ALA A 58 -13.01 2.60 -23.16
C ALA A 58 -13.97 1.99 -22.13
N ILE A 59 -14.99 2.75 -21.69
CA ILE A 59 -16.02 2.24 -20.77
C ILE A 59 -16.84 1.11 -21.41
N ILE A 60 -17.20 1.25 -22.70
CA ILE A 60 -17.90 0.20 -23.46
C ILE A 60 -17.06 -1.07 -23.57
N ILE A 61 -15.76 -0.95 -23.85
CA ILE A 61 -14.84 -2.10 -23.88
C ILE A 61 -14.80 -2.80 -22.52
N LEU A 62 -14.73 -2.05 -21.41
CA LEU A 62 -14.74 -2.63 -20.07
C LEU A 62 -16.03 -3.41 -19.80
N ARG A 63 -17.20 -2.91 -20.22
CA ARG A 63 -18.46 -3.65 -20.12
C ARG A 63 -18.46 -4.93 -20.93
N ALA A 64 -17.91 -4.90 -22.15
CA ALA A 64 -17.80 -6.06 -23.01
C ALA A 64 -16.81 -7.11 -22.46
N ARG A 65 -15.71 -6.65 -21.85
CA ARG A 65 -14.68 -7.50 -21.24
C ARG A 65 -15.15 -8.21 -19.97
N TYR A 66 -16.00 -7.55 -19.17
CA TYR A 66 -16.50 -8.06 -17.89
C TYR A 66 -18.03 -8.17 -17.93
N PRO A 67 -18.60 -9.25 -18.51
CA PRO A 67 -20.05 -9.42 -18.59
C PRO A 67 -20.73 -9.32 -17.23
N GLY A 68 -21.77 -8.49 -17.15
CA GLY A 68 -22.53 -8.26 -15.91
C GLY A 68 -21.91 -7.25 -14.94
N VAL A 69 -20.76 -6.65 -15.26
CA VAL A 69 -20.16 -5.59 -14.44
C VAL A 69 -21.08 -4.37 -14.35
N ARG A 70 -21.21 -3.84 -13.13
CA ARG A 70 -21.82 -2.53 -12.88
C ARG A 70 -20.73 -1.48 -12.90
N ILE A 71 -20.91 -0.44 -13.71
CA ILE A 71 -19.95 0.67 -13.84
C ILE A 71 -20.65 1.97 -13.45
N GLY A 72 -20.06 2.69 -12.52
CA GLY A 72 -20.60 3.96 -12.05
C GLY A 72 -19.55 4.88 -11.47
N VAL A 73 -20.02 6.05 -11.05
CA VAL A 73 -19.18 7.13 -10.56
C VAL A 73 -19.46 7.33 -9.07
N PHE A 74 -18.40 7.49 -8.28
CA PHE A 74 -18.48 7.94 -6.90
C PHE A 74 -17.58 9.17 -6.78
N THR A 75 -18.14 10.34 -6.50
CA THR A 75 -17.41 11.61 -6.42
C THR A 75 -17.75 12.37 -5.14
N ARG A 76 -16.83 13.26 -4.71
CA ARG A 76 -17.08 14.25 -3.65
C ARG A 76 -17.65 15.57 -4.19
N SER A 77 -18.00 15.61 -5.46
CA SER A 77 -18.57 16.80 -6.09
C SER A 77 -20.08 16.84 -5.97
N PRO A 78 -20.70 18.04 -6.03
CA PRO A 78 -22.16 18.17 -6.07
C PRO A 78 -22.79 17.37 -7.21
N ARG A 79 -24.01 16.86 -6.99
CA ARG A 79 -24.73 16.02 -7.95
C ARG A 79 -24.93 16.70 -9.30
N HIS A 80 -25.47 17.91 -9.30
CA HIS A 80 -25.82 18.60 -10.55
C HIS A 80 -24.59 18.98 -11.38
N TYR A 81 -23.46 19.27 -10.72
CA TYR A 81 -22.16 19.44 -11.36
C TYR A 81 -21.71 18.12 -12.03
N ALA A 82 -21.75 17.02 -11.28
CA ALA A 82 -21.31 15.71 -11.78
C ALA A 82 -22.16 15.23 -12.97
N GLU A 83 -23.49 15.35 -12.88
CA GLU A 83 -24.42 15.06 -13.98
C GLU A 83 -24.07 15.88 -15.22
N THR A 84 -23.92 17.20 -15.06
CA THR A 84 -23.59 18.11 -16.17
C THR A 84 -22.29 17.71 -16.87
N LEU A 85 -21.24 17.36 -16.10
CA LEU A 85 -19.98 16.93 -16.67
C LEU A 85 -20.06 15.57 -17.35
N LEU A 86 -20.77 14.62 -16.77
CA LEU A 86 -20.94 13.30 -17.38
C LEU A 86 -21.74 13.38 -18.69
N ASP A 87 -22.78 14.21 -18.75
CA ASP A 87 -23.55 14.44 -19.97
C ASP A 87 -22.70 15.06 -21.08
N LEU A 88 -21.79 15.97 -20.73
CA LEU A 88 -20.88 16.62 -21.68
C LEU A 88 -19.78 15.67 -22.16
N ALA A 89 -19.17 14.93 -21.25
CA ALA A 89 -18.02 14.07 -21.53
C ALA A 89 -18.40 12.72 -22.15
N TYR A 90 -19.59 12.22 -21.83
CA TYR A 90 -20.05 10.88 -22.19
C TYR A 90 -21.49 10.89 -22.74
N PRO A 91 -21.75 11.64 -23.83
CA PRO A 91 -23.09 11.76 -24.38
C PRO A 91 -23.65 10.38 -24.75
N GLY A 92 -24.80 10.02 -24.16
CA GLY A 92 -25.49 8.75 -24.41
C GLY A 92 -24.91 7.52 -23.69
N LEU A 93 -23.86 7.66 -22.88
CA LEU A 93 -23.32 6.56 -22.09
C LEU A 93 -24.17 6.34 -20.83
N ALA A 94 -24.71 5.14 -20.66
CA ALA A 94 -25.43 4.77 -19.44
C ALA A 94 -24.47 4.36 -18.31
N TRP A 95 -24.48 5.12 -17.22
CA TRP A 95 -23.86 4.76 -15.94
C TRP A 95 -24.86 4.00 -15.08
N ASP A 96 -24.44 2.89 -14.44
CA ASP A 96 -25.33 2.11 -13.57
C ASP A 96 -25.70 2.87 -12.29
N PHE A 97 -24.84 3.79 -11.84
CA PHE A 97 -25.06 4.66 -10.70
C PHE A 97 -24.15 5.89 -10.73
N LEU A 98 -24.58 6.95 -10.04
CA LEU A 98 -23.77 8.11 -9.67
C LEU A 98 -24.00 8.39 -8.18
N LEU A 99 -22.95 8.28 -7.38
CA LEU A 99 -22.91 8.76 -6.01
C LEU A 99 -22.13 10.08 -5.97
N ALA A 100 -22.83 11.17 -5.74
CA ALA A 100 -22.27 12.49 -5.48
C ALA A 100 -22.16 12.75 -3.97
N PHE A 101 -21.65 13.92 -3.61
CA PHE A 101 -21.37 14.29 -2.23
C PHE A 101 -22.60 14.19 -1.32
N GLU A 102 -23.75 14.65 -1.81
CA GLU A 102 -25.00 14.75 -1.04
C GLU A 102 -25.81 13.44 -0.96
N ASP A 103 -25.39 12.37 -1.65
CA ASP A 103 -26.16 11.12 -1.68
C ASP A 103 -25.83 10.14 -0.55
N THR A 104 -24.77 10.42 0.21
CA THR A 104 -24.37 9.60 1.35
C THR A 104 -24.22 10.47 2.60
N PRO A 105 -24.74 10.00 3.76
CA PRO A 105 -24.47 10.64 5.04
C PRO A 105 -22.98 10.69 5.39
N GLN A 106 -22.17 9.78 4.83
CA GLN A 106 -20.74 9.68 5.05
C GLN A 106 -20.01 9.66 3.70
N PRO A 107 -19.65 10.84 3.15
CA PRO A 107 -18.89 10.90 1.90
C PRO A 107 -17.48 10.33 2.07
N LYS A 108 -16.76 10.18 0.94
CA LYS A 108 -15.34 9.78 0.97
C LYS A 108 -14.56 10.70 1.94
N PRO A 109 -13.66 10.17 2.79
CA PRO A 109 -12.99 8.87 2.69
C PRO A 109 -13.75 7.68 3.31
N SER A 110 -15.00 7.84 3.77
CA SER A 110 -15.80 6.68 4.19
C SER A 110 -16.10 5.78 2.99
N GLY A 111 -16.01 4.47 3.19
CA GLY A 111 -16.38 3.44 2.21
C GLY A 111 -17.87 3.12 2.21
N GLU A 112 -18.68 3.89 2.94
CA GLU A 112 -20.12 3.67 3.10
C GLU A 112 -20.87 3.71 1.77
N GLY A 113 -20.57 4.69 0.91
CA GLY A 113 -21.16 4.78 -0.43
C GLY A 113 -20.90 3.52 -1.27
N ILE A 114 -19.68 2.97 -1.21
CA ILE A 114 -19.32 1.73 -1.91
C ILE A 114 -20.16 0.56 -1.39
N ARG A 115 -20.29 0.42 -0.06
CA ARG A 115 -21.11 -0.64 0.57
C ARG A 115 -22.59 -0.52 0.19
N ARG A 116 -23.14 0.70 0.08
CA ARG A 116 -24.53 0.92 -0.40
C ARG A 116 -24.71 0.44 -1.84
N VAL A 117 -23.75 0.72 -2.71
CA VAL A 117 -23.79 0.29 -4.12
C VAL A 117 -23.66 -1.23 -4.20
N MET A 118 -22.76 -1.84 -3.43
CA MET A 118 -22.65 -3.29 -3.31
C MET A 118 -23.98 -3.93 -2.89
N ALA A 119 -24.63 -3.40 -1.85
CA ALA A 119 -25.93 -3.90 -1.39
C ALA A 119 -27.02 -3.72 -2.46
N ARG A 120 -27.09 -2.55 -3.12
CA ARG A 120 -28.05 -2.27 -4.19
C ARG A 120 -27.94 -3.26 -5.36
N PHE A 121 -26.73 -3.70 -5.69
CA PHE A 121 -26.48 -4.61 -6.81
C PHE A 121 -26.26 -6.07 -6.38
N ASN A 122 -26.50 -6.41 -5.10
CA ASN A 122 -26.31 -7.76 -4.55
C ASN A 122 -24.90 -8.32 -4.78
N ILE A 123 -23.87 -7.52 -4.47
CA ILE A 123 -22.46 -7.89 -4.60
C ILE A 123 -21.90 -8.15 -3.19
N PRO A 124 -21.85 -9.41 -2.73
CA PRO A 124 -21.48 -9.73 -1.34
C PRO A 124 -19.98 -9.68 -1.09
N ASP A 125 -19.17 -9.92 -2.11
CA ASP A 125 -17.73 -10.05 -1.98
C ASP A 125 -17.02 -8.74 -2.41
N PRO A 126 -16.46 -7.98 -1.46
CA PRO A 126 -15.77 -6.73 -1.76
C PRO A 126 -14.49 -6.96 -2.60
N SER A 127 -13.93 -8.17 -2.64
CA SER A 127 -12.78 -8.45 -3.50
C SER A 127 -13.13 -8.40 -5.00
N ASN A 128 -14.41 -8.49 -5.38
CA ASN A 128 -14.87 -8.32 -6.77
C ASN A 128 -15.20 -6.86 -7.14
N VAL A 129 -14.92 -5.93 -6.24
CA VAL A 129 -15.21 -4.50 -6.37
C VAL A 129 -13.91 -3.71 -6.55
N TRP A 130 -13.89 -2.78 -7.50
CA TRP A 130 -12.71 -2.00 -7.85
C TRP A 130 -13.04 -0.50 -7.84
N MET A 131 -12.26 0.26 -7.07
CA MET A 131 -12.23 1.72 -7.10
C MET A 131 -11.06 2.19 -7.97
N VAL A 132 -11.32 3.10 -8.91
CA VAL A 132 -10.31 3.81 -9.70
C VAL A 132 -10.38 5.28 -9.32
N GLY A 133 -9.27 5.84 -8.85
CA GLY A 133 -9.19 7.24 -8.44
C GLY A 133 -7.75 7.75 -8.44
N ASP A 134 -7.56 9.06 -8.37
CA ASP A 134 -6.25 9.70 -8.40
C ASP A 134 -5.74 10.10 -7.00
N SER A 135 -6.57 9.98 -5.96
CA SER A 135 -6.33 10.65 -4.68
C SER A 135 -6.21 9.67 -3.48
N PRO A 136 -5.57 10.10 -2.37
CA PRO A 136 -5.54 9.30 -1.14
C PRO A 136 -6.94 9.13 -0.52
N VAL A 137 -7.92 9.95 -0.88
CA VAL A 137 -9.30 9.82 -0.40
C VAL A 137 -9.98 8.59 -1.02
N ASP A 138 -9.71 8.29 -2.28
CA ASP A 138 -10.26 7.12 -2.98
C ASP A 138 -9.71 5.81 -2.43
N ILE A 139 -8.39 5.77 -2.17
CA ILE A 139 -7.74 4.62 -1.54
C ILE A 139 -8.33 4.34 -0.15
N ARG A 140 -8.59 5.40 0.63
CA ARG A 140 -9.19 5.25 1.96
C ARG A 140 -10.63 4.73 1.87
N ALA A 141 -11.45 5.28 0.98
CA ALA A 141 -12.81 4.80 0.77
C ALA A 141 -12.84 3.34 0.32
N ALA A 142 -11.93 2.97 -0.58
CA ALA A 142 -11.78 1.60 -1.03
C ALA A 142 -11.44 0.64 0.12
N TYR A 143 -10.38 0.93 0.87
CA TYR A 143 -9.98 0.08 2.01
C TYR A 143 -11.02 0.05 3.15
N ASP A 144 -11.69 1.17 3.42
CA ASP A 144 -12.79 1.19 4.39
C ASP A 144 -13.95 0.30 3.93
N SER A 145 -14.28 0.27 2.64
CA SER A 145 -15.30 -0.65 2.09
C SER A 145 -14.83 -2.10 1.96
N GLY A 146 -13.52 -2.32 2.05
CA GLY A 146 -12.89 -3.60 1.81
C GLY A 146 -12.61 -3.91 0.35
N CYS A 147 -12.86 -2.99 -0.59
CA CYS A 147 -12.67 -3.25 -2.02
C CYS A 147 -11.22 -3.05 -2.49
N GLN A 148 -10.97 -3.37 -3.75
CA GLN A 148 -9.69 -3.16 -4.42
C GLN A 148 -9.57 -1.74 -4.97
N VAL A 149 -8.33 -1.24 -5.11
CA VAL A 149 -8.07 0.12 -5.59
C VAL A 149 -6.93 0.21 -6.59
N ILE A 150 -7.22 0.87 -7.71
CA ILE A 150 -6.25 1.29 -8.71
C ILE A 150 -6.06 2.80 -8.55
N LEU A 151 -4.82 3.20 -8.27
CA LEU A 151 -4.43 4.59 -8.28
C LEU A 151 -4.07 5.00 -9.71
N ASP A 152 -4.85 5.91 -10.28
CA ASP A 152 -4.59 6.46 -11.61
C ASP A 152 -3.84 7.79 -11.51
N THR A 153 -2.60 7.81 -11.99
CA THR A 153 -1.75 9.01 -11.95
C THR A 153 -1.74 9.74 -13.30
N THR A 154 -2.66 9.46 -14.22
CA THR A 154 -2.70 10.06 -15.57
C THR A 154 -2.85 11.58 -15.55
N THR A 155 -3.47 12.12 -14.50
CA THR A 155 -3.71 13.56 -14.31
C THR A 155 -2.70 14.24 -13.39
N TRP A 156 -1.82 13.48 -12.75
CA TRP A 156 -0.83 14.03 -11.84
C TRP A 156 0.21 14.90 -12.55
N PRO A 157 0.81 15.88 -11.86
CA PRO A 157 1.92 16.64 -12.39
C PRO A 157 3.04 15.71 -12.89
N ARG A 158 3.51 15.95 -14.11
CA ARG A 158 4.67 15.27 -14.69
C ARG A 158 5.90 16.14 -14.58
N THR A 159 7.07 15.51 -14.51
CA THR A 159 8.37 16.19 -14.49
C THR A 159 8.43 17.27 -15.59
N PRO A 160 8.89 18.49 -15.29
CA PRO A 160 9.60 18.92 -14.07
C PRO A 160 8.69 19.38 -12.92
N ALA A 161 7.37 19.40 -13.09
CA ALA A 161 6.47 19.83 -12.03
C ALA A 161 6.54 18.86 -10.84
N PRO A 162 6.69 19.35 -9.59
CA PRO A 162 6.74 18.50 -8.43
C PRO A 162 5.38 17.85 -8.17
N ARG A 163 5.40 16.60 -7.68
CA ARG A 163 4.22 15.93 -7.14
C ARG A 163 3.61 16.75 -6.01
N ARG A 164 2.28 16.77 -5.94
CA ARG A 164 1.52 17.39 -4.86
C ARG A 164 1.71 16.60 -3.57
N ARG A 165 1.40 17.23 -2.43
CA ARG A 165 1.46 16.54 -1.12
C ARG A 165 0.54 15.30 -1.10
N ASP A 166 -0.64 15.40 -1.69
CA ASP A 166 -1.61 14.31 -1.69
C ASP A 166 -1.21 13.16 -2.63
N ASP A 167 -0.48 13.44 -3.70
CA ASP A 167 0.12 12.41 -4.56
C ASP A 167 1.06 11.49 -3.73
N TRP A 168 1.92 12.09 -2.89
CA TRP A 168 2.79 11.32 -1.98
C TRP A 168 1.98 10.51 -0.97
N LYS A 169 0.95 11.11 -0.37
CA LYS A 169 0.05 10.40 0.57
C LYS A 169 -0.66 9.22 -0.10
N ALA A 170 -1.01 9.32 -1.38
CA ALA A 170 -1.65 8.23 -2.12
C ALA A 170 -0.66 7.06 -2.31
N LEU A 171 0.58 7.35 -2.71
CA LEU A 171 1.64 6.35 -2.87
C LEU A 171 1.97 5.63 -1.55
N GLU A 172 2.04 6.38 -0.44
CA GLU A 172 2.27 5.85 0.91
C GLU A 172 1.19 4.84 1.34
N ARG A 173 -0.02 4.91 0.80
CA ARG A 173 -1.11 3.97 1.14
C ARG A 173 -1.04 2.65 0.37
N MET A 174 -0.04 2.47 -0.49
CA MET A 174 0.21 1.23 -1.23
C MET A 174 -1.03 0.66 -1.95
N PRO A 175 -1.61 1.38 -2.94
CA PRO A 175 -2.78 0.87 -3.69
C PRO A 175 -2.48 -0.48 -4.36
N ASP A 176 -3.54 -1.25 -4.66
CA ASP A 176 -3.44 -2.59 -5.28
C ASP A 176 -2.73 -2.53 -6.64
N ALA A 177 -2.95 -1.45 -7.39
CA ALA A 177 -2.17 -1.13 -8.59
C ALA A 177 -1.99 0.39 -8.75
N ILE A 178 -0.99 0.76 -9.53
CA ILE A 178 -0.73 2.15 -9.95
C ILE A 178 -0.62 2.13 -11.47
N ILE A 179 -1.42 2.95 -12.15
CA ILE A 179 -1.35 3.17 -13.59
C ILE A 179 -1.03 4.63 -13.88
N SER A 180 -0.34 4.89 -14.99
CA SER A 180 0.01 6.26 -15.43
C SER A 180 -0.66 6.62 -16.77
N SER A 181 -1.49 5.71 -17.27
CA SER A 181 -2.29 5.81 -18.48
C SER A 181 -3.61 5.06 -18.27
N ALA A 182 -4.72 5.70 -18.62
CA ALA A 182 -6.05 5.08 -18.63
C ALA A 182 -6.11 3.79 -19.49
N ALA A 183 -5.27 3.70 -20.53
CA ALA A 183 -5.20 2.52 -21.39
C ALA A 183 -4.72 1.25 -20.65
N ASP A 184 -4.01 1.41 -19.53
CA ASP A 184 -3.47 0.29 -18.77
C ASP A 184 -4.51 -0.35 -17.85
N LEU A 185 -5.68 0.28 -17.65
CA LEU A 185 -6.70 -0.17 -16.70
C LEU A 185 -7.17 -1.60 -17.00
N GLN A 186 -7.49 -1.91 -18.26
CA GLN A 186 -8.00 -3.23 -18.62
C GLN A 186 -6.95 -4.33 -18.33
N THR A 187 -5.72 -4.13 -18.80
CA THR A 187 -4.61 -5.07 -18.55
C THR A 187 -4.33 -5.23 -17.07
N THR A 188 -4.45 -4.15 -16.29
CA THR A 188 -4.27 -4.16 -14.83
C THR A 188 -5.34 -5.00 -14.15
N LEU A 189 -6.61 -4.86 -14.53
CA LEU A 189 -7.70 -5.69 -14.02
C LEU A 189 -7.52 -7.17 -14.40
N ASP A 190 -7.17 -7.44 -15.67
CA ASP A 190 -6.93 -8.79 -16.19
C ASP A 190 -5.76 -9.50 -15.47
N SER A 191 -4.72 -8.75 -15.08
CA SER A 191 -3.47 -9.27 -14.51
C SER A 191 -3.15 -8.74 -13.12
N HIS A 192 -4.17 -8.43 -12.31
CA HIS A 192 -4.02 -7.72 -11.03
C HIS A 192 -2.97 -8.31 -10.07
N MET A 193 -2.83 -9.65 -10.01
CA MET A 193 -1.84 -10.33 -9.18
C MET A 193 -0.40 -9.88 -9.47
N SER A 194 -0.13 -9.41 -10.69
CA SER A 194 1.18 -8.89 -11.09
C SER A 194 1.50 -7.53 -10.48
N TYR A 195 0.50 -6.79 -10.01
CA TYR A 195 0.63 -5.46 -9.43
C TYR A 195 0.71 -5.49 -7.89
N LEU A 196 0.28 -6.59 -7.28
CA LEU A 196 0.32 -6.78 -5.84
C LEU A 196 1.77 -6.73 -5.28
N PRO A 197 1.95 -6.23 -4.06
CA PRO A 197 3.15 -6.45 -3.25
C PRO A 197 3.59 -7.92 -3.25
N VAL A 198 4.91 -8.16 -3.20
CA VAL A 198 5.53 -9.48 -3.37
C VAL A 198 4.98 -10.53 -2.41
N ALA A 199 4.79 -10.19 -1.13
CA ALA A 199 4.26 -11.13 -0.14
C ALA A 199 2.83 -11.59 -0.50
N GLU A 200 1.97 -10.67 -0.91
CA GLU A 200 0.59 -10.95 -1.29
C GLU A 200 0.52 -11.73 -2.60
N ARG A 201 1.35 -11.36 -3.58
CA ARG A 201 1.48 -12.11 -4.82
C ARG A 201 1.88 -13.55 -4.55
N LEU A 202 2.98 -13.78 -3.82
CA LEU A 202 3.48 -15.13 -3.54
C LEU A 202 2.49 -15.94 -2.71
N GLN A 203 1.77 -15.30 -1.78
CA GLN A 203 0.70 -15.94 -1.03
C GLN A 203 -0.41 -16.42 -1.97
N GLN A 204 -0.87 -15.59 -2.90
CA GLN A 204 -1.96 -15.96 -3.82
C GLN A 204 -1.51 -16.91 -4.95
N THR A 205 -0.24 -16.87 -5.35
CA THR A 205 0.29 -17.75 -6.40
C THR A 205 0.97 -19.01 -5.87
N ALA A 206 0.80 -19.34 -4.59
CA ALA A 206 1.48 -20.47 -3.94
C ALA A 206 2.99 -20.52 -4.26
N CYS A 207 3.67 -19.40 -4.07
CA CYS A 207 5.10 -19.22 -4.31
C CYS A 207 5.56 -19.38 -5.78
N ALA A 208 4.67 -19.24 -6.77
CA ALA A 208 5.06 -19.25 -8.18
C ALA A 208 6.18 -18.23 -8.49
N PRO A 209 7.07 -18.52 -9.46
CA PRO A 209 8.17 -17.64 -9.81
C PRO A 209 7.74 -16.21 -10.15
N ILE A 210 8.48 -15.23 -9.62
CA ILE A 210 8.24 -13.81 -9.88
C ILE A 210 8.94 -13.41 -11.19
N PRO A 211 8.24 -12.79 -12.16
CA PRO A 211 8.85 -12.27 -13.37
C PRO A 211 9.91 -11.20 -13.08
N ASN A 212 10.98 -11.16 -13.87
CA ASN A 212 12.19 -10.35 -13.67
C ASN A 212 11.97 -8.81 -13.59
N ARG A 213 10.77 -8.29 -13.85
CA ARG A 213 10.47 -6.85 -13.93
C ARG A 213 9.70 -6.26 -12.74
N HIS A 214 9.35 -7.05 -11.71
CA HIS A 214 8.60 -6.50 -10.58
C HIS A 214 9.52 -5.91 -9.50
N PRO A 215 9.25 -4.68 -9.02
CA PRO A 215 9.98 -4.14 -7.87
C PRO A 215 9.75 -5.01 -6.63
N PHE A 216 10.86 -5.50 -6.07
CA PHE A 216 10.87 -6.56 -5.05
C PHE A 216 10.38 -6.13 -3.66
N ALA A 217 10.65 -4.88 -3.32
CA ALA A 217 10.23 -4.26 -2.09
C ALA A 217 10.01 -2.78 -2.37
N ARG A 218 8.94 -2.24 -1.81
CA ARG A 218 8.74 -0.79 -1.80
C ARG A 218 9.56 -0.21 -0.66
N ILE A 219 10.09 0.99 -0.88
CA ILE A 219 10.93 1.71 0.07
C ILE A 219 10.14 2.92 0.51
N GLU A 220 10.09 3.14 1.82
CA GLU A 220 9.55 4.37 2.36
C GLU A 220 10.51 4.99 3.36
N LYS A 221 10.46 6.32 3.35
CA LYS A 221 11.30 7.18 4.16
C LYS A 221 10.54 7.57 5.41
N PHE A 222 10.80 6.85 6.49
CA PHE A 222 10.27 7.18 7.80
C PHE A 222 11.07 8.37 8.36
N GLY A 223 10.40 9.49 8.60
CA GLY A 223 11.00 10.59 9.36
C GLY A 223 11.29 10.07 10.76
N ALA A 224 12.54 10.19 11.19
CA ALA A 224 12.83 9.97 12.59
C ALA A 224 11.97 10.92 13.46
N PHE A 225 11.72 10.44 14.67
CA PHE A 225 11.03 11.04 15.81
C PHE A 225 11.13 12.57 15.83
N ASP A 226 10.09 13.28 16.33
CA ASP A 226 9.72 14.71 16.10
C ASP A 226 10.80 15.81 16.16
N HIS A 227 12.08 15.47 16.31
CA HIS A 227 13.24 16.35 16.37
C HIS A 227 14.37 16.02 15.37
N GLU A 228 14.34 14.88 14.66
CA GLU A 228 15.37 14.51 13.68
C GLU A 228 14.91 14.77 12.24
N ARG A 229 15.66 15.58 11.49
CA ARG A 229 15.40 15.81 10.04
C ARG A 229 15.71 14.61 9.16
N LEU A 230 16.42 13.60 9.68
CA LEU A 230 16.92 12.48 8.91
C LEU A 230 15.79 11.47 8.66
N LYS A 231 15.58 11.11 7.39
CA LYS A 231 14.64 10.05 7.02
C LYS A 231 15.38 8.73 6.89
N HIS A 232 14.76 7.65 7.36
CA HIS A 232 15.29 6.29 7.31
C HIS A 232 14.52 5.45 6.30
N ASP A 233 15.25 4.76 5.44
CA ASP A 233 14.67 3.84 4.45
C ASP A 233 14.31 2.51 5.12
N ILE A 234 13.05 2.12 5.02
CA ILE A 234 12.56 0.78 5.38
C ILE A 234 11.95 0.14 4.15
N HIS A 235 12.40 -1.08 3.85
CA HIS A 235 11.83 -1.92 2.80
C HIS A 235 10.64 -2.70 3.36
N TYR A 236 9.62 -2.92 2.55
CA TYR A 236 8.51 -3.80 2.90
C TYR A 236 8.03 -4.65 1.72
N LEU A 237 7.57 -5.87 2.03
CA LEU A 237 7.20 -6.90 1.05
C LEU A 237 5.68 -7.00 0.82
N GLY A 238 4.87 -6.55 1.76
CA GLY A 238 3.41 -6.60 1.71
C GLY A 238 2.73 -5.53 2.54
N ARG A 239 1.40 -5.64 2.68
CA ARG A 239 0.56 -4.75 3.49
C ARG A 239 0.02 -5.47 4.71
N HIS A 240 -0.17 -4.71 5.78
CA HIS A 240 -0.88 -5.13 6.98
C HIS A 240 -2.02 -4.15 7.22
N PHE A 241 -3.26 -4.64 7.17
CA PHE A 241 -4.44 -3.81 7.40
C PHE A 241 -4.81 -3.82 8.88
N SER A 242 -4.86 -2.63 9.48
CA SER A 242 -5.26 -2.47 10.88
C SER A 242 -6.77 -2.59 11.06
N THR A 243 -7.25 -2.49 12.31
CA THR A 243 -8.68 -2.46 12.63
C THR A 243 -9.43 -1.30 11.96
N GLN A 244 -8.72 -0.24 11.53
CA GLN A 244 -9.31 0.89 10.82
C GLN A 244 -9.64 0.59 9.35
N ALA A 245 -9.23 -0.58 8.85
CA ALA A 245 -9.55 -1.09 7.52
C ALA A 245 -10.14 -2.50 7.64
N GLN A 246 -11.01 -2.72 8.64
CA GLN A 246 -11.47 -4.06 9.02
C GLN A 246 -12.11 -4.82 7.86
N ASN A 247 -12.91 -4.15 7.03
CA ASN A 247 -13.55 -4.77 5.86
C ASN A 247 -12.52 -5.30 4.85
N ARG A 248 -11.36 -4.65 4.73
CA ARG A 248 -10.25 -5.15 3.91
C ARG A 248 -9.47 -6.26 4.63
N ALA A 249 -9.21 -6.09 5.92
CA ALA A 249 -8.46 -7.05 6.72
C ALA A 249 -9.11 -8.44 6.75
N VAL A 250 -10.45 -8.52 6.78
CA VAL A 250 -11.21 -9.78 6.87
C VAL A 250 -10.77 -10.80 5.81
N TRP A 251 -10.60 -10.38 4.56
CA TRP A 251 -10.23 -11.27 3.46
C TRP A 251 -8.76 -11.16 3.04
N HIS A 252 -7.97 -10.28 3.66
CA HIS A 252 -6.58 -10.08 3.31
C HIS A 252 -5.66 -11.12 4.00
N GLN A 253 -5.37 -12.21 3.28
CA GLN A 253 -4.69 -13.37 3.85
C GLN A 253 -3.33 -13.07 4.50
N VAL A 254 -2.50 -12.19 3.91
CA VAL A 254 -1.20 -11.84 4.53
C VAL A 254 -1.37 -11.17 5.91
N THR A 255 -2.43 -10.38 6.10
CA THR A 255 -2.76 -9.82 7.42
C THR A 255 -3.22 -10.91 8.39
N ASN A 256 -4.04 -11.84 7.92
CA ASN A 256 -4.52 -12.97 8.72
C ASN A 256 -3.36 -13.90 9.14
N ASP A 257 -2.42 -14.18 8.24
CA ASP A 257 -1.23 -14.98 8.53
C ASP A 257 -0.36 -14.30 9.60
N ILE A 258 -0.13 -12.98 9.51
CA ILE A 258 0.59 -12.23 10.56
C ILE A 258 -0.09 -12.38 11.93
N HIS A 259 -1.41 -12.33 11.98
CA HIS A 259 -2.16 -12.49 13.23
C HIS A 259 -2.05 -13.91 13.78
N ALA A 260 -2.16 -14.93 12.92
CA ALA A 260 -1.96 -16.33 13.30
C ALA A 260 -0.53 -16.59 13.80
N MET A 261 0.47 -15.91 13.23
CA MET A 261 1.88 -16.07 13.58
C MET A 261 2.27 -15.50 14.95
N LYS A 262 1.39 -14.79 15.67
CA LYS A 262 1.75 -14.20 16.98
C LYS A 262 2.23 -15.23 18.00
N ASN A 263 1.73 -16.47 17.93
CA ASN A 263 2.07 -17.54 18.85
C ASN A 263 2.64 -18.78 18.15
N ALA A 264 2.97 -18.68 16.84
CA ALA A 264 3.51 -19.79 16.07
C ALA A 264 5.04 -19.69 15.93
N LEU A 265 5.68 -20.84 15.74
CA LEU A 265 7.13 -20.95 15.49
C LEU A 265 7.44 -21.39 14.05
N VAL A 266 6.42 -21.55 13.21
CA VAL A 266 6.56 -21.94 11.81
C VAL A 266 5.85 -20.90 10.97
N VAL A 267 6.62 -20.13 10.20
CA VAL A 267 6.09 -19.15 9.26
C VAL A 267 5.67 -19.79 7.94
N PRO A 268 4.74 -19.18 7.19
CA PRO A 268 4.37 -19.62 5.85
C PRO A 268 5.55 -19.62 4.86
N ASP A 269 5.57 -20.56 3.93
CA ASP A 269 6.63 -20.69 2.91
C ASP A 269 6.82 -19.41 2.08
N TYR A 270 5.73 -18.69 1.79
CA TYR A 270 5.81 -17.47 1.00
C TYR A 270 6.59 -16.35 1.70
N TRP A 271 6.71 -16.37 3.04
CA TRP A 271 7.57 -15.44 3.79
C TRP A 271 9.03 -15.72 3.47
N VAL A 272 9.42 -17.00 3.52
CA VAL A 272 10.78 -17.47 3.21
C VAL A 272 11.15 -17.12 1.77
N VAL A 273 10.25 -17.37 0.82
CA VAL A 273 10.46 -17.05 -0.60
C VAL A 273 10.53 -15.54 -0.84
N ALA A 274 9.65 -14.75 -0.21
CA ALA A 274 9.64 -13.30 -0.36
C ALA A 274 10.93 -12.66 0.18
N ILE A 275 11.36 -13.06 1.38
CA ILE A 275 12.60 -12.58 2.01
C ILE A 275 13.80 -13.05 1.19
N GLY A 276 13.89 -14.33 0.83
CA GLY A 276 15.00 -14.89 0.05
C GLY A 276 15.20 -14.13 -1.26
N ALA A 277 14.12 -13.80 -1.95
CA ALA A 277 14.23 -13.12 -3.22
C ALA A 277 14.46 -11.60 -3.07
N PHE A 278 14.08 -10.98 -1.95
CA PHE A 278 14.59 -9.65 -1.55
C PHE A 278 16.10 -9.67 -1.34
N LEU A 279 16.62 -10.64 -0.57
CA LEU A 279 18.06 -10.81 -0.33
C LEU A 279 18.80 -10.98 -1.66
N GLN A 280 18.26 -11.79 -2.58
CA GLN A 280 18.87 -12.01 -3.89
C GLN A 280 18.92 -10.72 -4.72
N ASN A 281 17.87 -9.90 -4.68
CA ASN A 281 17.85 -8.61 -5.36
C ASN A 281 18.88 -7.64 -4.74
N LEU A 282 18.98 -7.62 -3.41
CA LEU A 282 19.96 -6.80 -2.70
C LEU A 282 21.38 -7.17 -3.12
N VAL A 283 21.73 -8.46 -3.12
CA VAL A 283 23.06 -8.95 -3.58
C VAL A 283 23.31 -8.60 -5.04
N ARG A 284 22.32 -8.79 -5.92
CA ARG A 284 22.42 -8.44 -7.34
C ARG A 284 22.73 -6.95 -7.57
N ARG A 285 22.13 -6.06 -6.77
CA ARG A 285 22.38 -4.61 -6.82
C ARG A 285 23.69 -4.21 -6.13
N ASN A 286 24.26 -5.09 -5.33
CA ASN A 286 25.47 -4.83 -4.54
C ASN A 286 26.46 -6.00 -4.71
N PRO A 287 27.11 -6.15 -5.89
CA PRO A 287 27.96 -7.30 -6.18
C PRO A 287 29.13 -7.47 -5.21
N HIS A 288 29.57 -6.41 -4.53
CA HIS A 288 30.59 -6.50 -3.48
C HIS A 288 30.18 -7.42 -2.30
N LEU A 289 28.88 -7.74 -2.16
CA LEU A 289 28.38 -8.69 -1.16
C LEU A 289 28.63 -10.17 -1.52
N THR A 290 28.97 -10.49 -2.77
CA THR A 290 29.24 -11.88 -3.18
C THR A 290 30.58 -12.40 -2.67
N PHE A 291 31.48 -11.51 -2.25
CA PHE A 291 32.81 -11.86 -1.77
C PHE A 291 32.85 -11.95 -0.24
N GLY A 292 33.36 -13.08 0.26
CA GLY A 292 33.45 -13.38 1.69
C GLY A 292 32.09 -13.52 2.37
N ASN A 293 32.10 -13.72 3.70
CA ASN A 293 30.89 -13.71 4.52
C ASN A 293 30.53 -12.27 4.89
N SER A 294 30.15 -11.46 3.90
CA SER A 294 29.97 -10.00 4.04
C SER A 294 28.54 -9.61 4.43
N LEU A 295 27.61 -10.58 4.43
CA LEU A 295 26.19 -10.38 4.69
C LEU A 295 25.74 -11.12 5.95
N VAL A 296 25.07 -10.40 6.85
CA VAL A 296 24.47 -10.97 8.07
C VAL A 296 22.98 -10.67 8.07
N VAL A 297 22.16 -11.68 8.27
CA VAL A 297 20.70 -11.53 8.40
C VAL A 297 20.32 -11.78 9.85
N THR A 298 19.58 -10.86 10.42
CA THR A 298 19.06 -10.92 11.78
C THR A 298 17.62 -10.43 11.82
N VAL A 299 17.02 -10.48 13.00
CA VAL A 299 15.65 -10.04 13.23
C VAL A 299 15.59 -9.03 14.37
N VAL A 300 14.51 -8.26 14.42
CA VAL A 300 14.15 -7.55 15.65
C VAL A 300 13.93 -8.62 16.74
N PRO A 301 14.65 -8.56 17.87
CA PRO A 301 14.61 -9.62 18.87
C PRO A 301 13.24 -9.67 19.54
N ALA A 302 12.83 -10.86 19.97
CA ALA A 302 11.68 -10.99 20.85
C ALA A 302 11.94 -10.25 22.18
N LYS A 303 10.86 -9.69 22.72
CA LYS A 303 10.89 -9.13 24.08
C LYS A 303 10.96 -10.27 25.11
N PRO A 304 11.52 -10.04 26.32
CA PRO A 304 11.54 -11.04 27.39
C PRO A 304 10.15 -11.65 27.62
N GLY A 305 10.10 -12.97 27.79
CA GLY A 305 8.87 -13.73 28.02
C GLY A 305 7.93 -13.88 26.82
N ARG A 306 8.31 -13.41 25.61
CA ARG A 306 7.50 -13.58 24.39
C ARG A 306 8.03 -14.70 23.51
N THR A 307 7.13 -15.27 22.71
CA THR A 307 7.45 -16.26 21.68
C THR A 307 8.46 -15.68 20.68
N ARG A 308 9.57 -16.40 20.50
CA ARG A 308 10.69 -16.03 19.61
C ARG A 308 10.40 -16.36 18.14
N ARG A 309 9.27 -15.85 17.63
CA ARG A 309 8.71 -16.21 16.31
C ARG A 309 9.57 -15.70 15.15
N LEU A 310 10.20 -14.53 15.28
CA LEU A 310 11.07 -13.99 14.23
C LEU A 310 12.40 -14.74 14.22
N GLU A 311 12.91 -15.14 15.38
CA GLU A 311 14.08 -16.00 15.48
C GLU A 311 13.82 -17.38 14.86
N ALA A 312 12.63 -17.96 15.11
CA ALA A 312 12.22 -19.20 14.45
C ALA A 312 12.09 -19.06 12.93
N MET A 313 11.53 -17.94 12.45
CA MET A 313 11.54 -17.57 11.02
C MET A 313 12.96 -17.50 10.45
N LEU A 314 13.91 -16.93 11.21
CA LEU A 314 15.31 -16.84 10.82
C LEU A 314 15.95 -18.22 10.71
N THR A 315 15.62 -19.15 11.62
CA THR A 315 16.03 -20.56 11.53
C THR A 315 15.46 -21.24 10.29
N GLN A 316 14.19 -20.99 9.94
CA GLN A 316 13.59 -21.51 8.70
C GLN A 316 14.29 -20.95 7.45
N LEU A 317 14.61 -19.65 7.43
CA LEU A 317 15.39 -19.03 6.35
C LEU A 317 16.77 -19.66 6.18
N SER A 318 17.48 -19.87 7.29
CA SER A 318 18.79 -20.53 7.31
C SER A 318 18.71 -21.96 6.76
N THR A 319 17.71 -22.73 7.20
CA THR A 319 17.46 -24.10 6.74
C THR A 319 17.16 -24.13 5.25
N ALA A 320 16.28 -23.24 4.77
CA ALA A 320 15.93 -23.14 3.36
C ALA A 320 17.16 -22.78 2.51
N HIS A 321 17.99 -21.84 2.96
CA HIS A 321 19.23 -21.46 2.28
C HIS A 321 20.25 -22.62 2.20
N ALA A 322 20.39 -23.40 3.27
CA ALA A 322 21.27 -24.56 3.29
C ALA A 322 20.82 -25.68 2.35
N GLN A 323 19.50 -25.89 2.21
CA GLN A 323 18.95 -26.87 1.28
C GLN A 323 19.04 -26.40 -0.18
N ARG A 324 18.72 -25.12 -0.43
CA ARG A 324 18.81 -24.49 -1.73
C ARG A 324 19.14 -23.02 -1.55
N ALA A 325 20.31 -22.63 -2.03
CA ALA A 325 20.81 -21.26 -1.88
C ALA A 325 19.76 -20.21 -2.28
N LEU A 326 19.27 -19.45 -1.29
CA LEU A 326 18.37 -18.31 -1.51
C LEU A 326 19.11 -17.13 -2.18
N VAL A 327 20.42 -17.02 -1.94
CA VAL A 327 21.30 -15.98 -2.47
C VAL A 327 22.63 -16.56 -2.88
N ASN A 328 23.25 -15.94 -3.88
CA ASN A 328 24.59 -16.32 -4.34
C ASN A 328 25.66 -15.47 -3.63
N ALA A 329 25.68 -15.52 -2.29
CA ALA A 329 26.63 -14.79 -1.44
C ALA A 329 26.86 -15.56 -0.14
N GLY A 330 28.04 -15.38 0.47
CA GLY A 330 28.29 -15.84 1.83
C GLY A 330 27.41 -15.08 2.81
N VAL A 331 26.44 -15.77 3.40
CA VAL A 331 25.47 -15.20 4.34
C VAL A 331 25.47 -15.96 5.66
N SER A 332 25.41 -15.22 6.76
CA SER A 332 25.15 -15.78 8.09
C SER A 332 23.77 -15.35 8.59
N PHE A 333 23.10 -16.24 9.29
CA PHE A 333 21.80 -16.00 9.91
C PHE A 333 22.00 -16.02 11.44
N THR A 334 21.94 -14.84 12.07
CA THR A 334 22.31 -14.68 13.48
C THR A 334 21.11 -14.15 14.28
N PRO A 335 20.45 -14.98 15.12
CA PRO A 335 19.24 -14.57 15.85
C PRO A 335 19.53 -13.63 17.02
N ASP A 336 20.73 -13.69 17.59
CA ASP A 336 21.07 -13.01 18.85
C ASP A 336 22.08 -11.87 18.65
N LEU A 337 21.97 -11.08 17.56
CA LEU A 337 22.78 -9.84 17.40
C LEU A 337 22.34 -8.73 18.35
N MET A 338 21.07 -8.76 18.74
CA MET A 338 20.43 -7.75 19.56
C MET A 338 19.53 -8.43 20.59
N ARG A 339 19.25 -7.72 21.68
CA ARG A 339 18.22 -8.12 22.65
C ARG A 339 17.53 -6.91 23.22
N TYR A 340 16.34 -7.12 23.77
CA TYR A 340 15.73 -6.14 24.66
C TYR A 340 16.12 -6.43 26.11
N ARG A 341 16.42 -5.37 26.86
CA ARG A 341 16.60 -5.40 28.31
C ARG A 341 15.27 -5.67 29.03
N GLU A 342 15.37 -6.14 30.27
CA GLU A 342 14.25 -6.19 31.20
C GLU A 342 13.60 -4.80 31.34
N GLY A 343 12.27 -4.78 31.53
CA GLY A 343 11.47 -3.55 31.59
C GLY A 343 10.93 -3.04 30.24
N VAL A 344 11.31 -3.67 29.11
CA VAL A 344 10.69 -3.33 27.82
C VAL A 344 9.20 -3.66 27.81
N LEU A 345 8.39 -2.69 27.42
CA LEU A 345 6.93 -2.84 27.40
C LEU A 345 6.42 -3.43 26.07
N SER A 346 5.34 -4.20 26.12
CA SER A 346 4.68 -4.68 24.91
C SER A 346 3.97 -3.54 24.19
N HIS A 347 4.09 -3.48 22.86
CA HIS A 347 3.34 -2.49 22.07
C HIS A 347 1.86 -2.89 21.90
N HIS A 348 1.55 -4.17 22.15
CA HIS A 348 0.19 -4.71 22.16
C HIS A 348 -0.22 -5.00 23.60
N GLY A 349 -1.27 -4.33 24.08
CA GLY A 349 -1.86 -4.54 25.41
C GLY A 349 -1.68 -3.37 26.38
N GLU A 350 -0.59 -2.60 26.26
CA GLU A 350 -0.23 -1.58 27.26
C GLU A 350 -0.58 -0.15 26.86
N GLY A 351 -1.34 0.03 25.77
CA GLY A 351 -1.88 1.34 25.39
C GLY A 351 -0.84 2.40 24.99
N LEU A 352 0.43 2.03 24.81
CA LEU A 352 1.49 2.98 24.48
C LEU A 352 1.15 3.78 23.22
N ASN A 353 1.24 5.10 23.34
CA ASN A 353 1.13 6.02 22.22
C ASN A 353 2.39 5.91 21.32
N LYS A 354 2.39 6.65 20.20
CA LYS A 354 3.48 6.62 19.23
C LYS A 354 4.84 6.97 19.87
N GLU A 355 4.92 8.06 20.62
CA GLU A 355 6.15 8.55 21.27
C GLU A 355 6.66 7.58 22.34
N GLN A 356 5.75 7.03 23.15
CA GLN A 356 6.09 6.05 24.17
C GLN A 356 6.63 4.74 23.57
N ARG A 357 6.10 4.29 22.43
CA ARG A 357 6.64 3.11 21.70
C ARG A 357 8.08 3.35 21.25
N ILE A 358 8.34 4.55 20.74
CA ILE A 358 9.65 4.99 20.28
C ILE A 358 10.65 4.98 21.44
N GLU A 359 10.30 5.64 22.54
CA GLU A 359 11.14 5.72 23.72
C GLU A 359 11.40 4.34 24.34
N ASN A 360 10.37 3.51 24.40
CA ASN A 360 10.47 2.15 24.91
C ASN A 360 11.46 1.30 24.10
N VAL A 361 11.46 1.41 22.77
CA VAL A 361 12.48 0.72 21.94
C VAL A 361 13.86 1.34 22.15
N ARG A 362 13.97 2.67 22.11
CA ARG A 362 15.24 3.41 22.28
C ARG A 362 15.96 3.01 23.56
N ASN A 363 15.24 2.95 24.66
CA ASN A 363 15.85 2.81 25.98
C ASN A 363 16.21 1.34 26.30
N HIS A 364 15.60 0.38 25.62
CA HIS A 364 15.72 -1.05 25.99
C HIS A 364 16.37 -1.93 24.92
N LEU A 365 16.46 -1.50 23.65
CA LEU A 365 17.14 -2.30 22.61
C LEU A 365 18.66 -2.12 22.71
N GLU A 366 19.39 -3.23 22.76
CA GLU A 366 20.86 -3.21 22.74
C GLU A 366 21.46 -4.21 21.75
N VAL A 367 22.66 -3.87 21.26
CA VAL A 367 23.48 -4.75 20.41
C VAL A 367 24.41 -5.58 21.30
N ILE A 368 24.52 -6.88 21.02
CA ILE A 368 25.40 -7.80 21.73
C ILE A 368 26.77 -7.75 21.08
N ALA A 369 27.78 -7.23 21.78
CA ALA A 369 29.13 -7.07 21.24
C ALA A 369 29.77 -8.41 20.82
N GLY A 370 30.54 -8.41 19.73
CA GLY A 370 31.25 -9.60 19.24
C GLY A 370 30.36 -10.67 18.61
N SER A 371 29.11 -10.32 18.25
CA SER A 371 28.15 -11.25 17.66
C SER A 371 28.25 -11.37 16.13
N GLY A 372 29.29 -10.78 15.51
CA GLY A 372 29.65 -11.03 14.11
C GLY A 372 29.09 -10.05 13.09
N TYR A 373 28.63 -8.87 13.53
CA TYR A 373 28.13 -7.80 12.66
C TYR A 373 29.25 -6.85 12.17
N GLU A 374 30.43 -6.90 12.79
CA GLU A 374 31.51 -5.93 12.61
C GLU A 374 32.00 -5.88 11.15
N ASN A 375 32.01 -4.68 10.57
CA ASN A 375 32.35 -4.44 9.16
C ASN A 375 31.47 -5.20 8.13
N LYS A 376 30.31 -5.72 8.54
CA LYS A 376 29.37 -6.43 7.65
C LYS A 376 28.22 -5.55 7.20
N HIS A 377 27.54 -5.98 6.14
CA HIS A 377 26.20 -5.49 5.79
C HIS A 377 25.17 -6.33 6.54
N VAL A 378 24.47 -5.71 7.49
CA VAL A 378 23.45 -6.36 8.31
C VAL A 378 22.06 -6.08 7.73
N ILE A 379 21.21 -7.10 7.67
CA ILE A 379 19.80 -6.99 7.32
C ILE A 379 18.99 -7.29 8.57
N VAL A 380 18.19 -6.33 9.02
CA VAL A 380 17.32 -6.49 10.18
C VAL A 380 15.89 -6.66 9.69
N ILE A 381 15.24 -7.75 10.08
CA ILE A 381 13.87 -8.10 9.66
C ILE A 381 12.88 -7.94 10.82
N ASP A 382 11.74 -7.33 10.55
CA ASP A 382 10.58 -7.25 11.46
C ASP A 382 9.30 -7.75 10.75
N ASP A 383 8.24 -8.10 11.48
CA ASP A 383 6.99 -8.57 10.84
C ASP A 383 6.13 -7.40 10.30
N VAL A 384 5.93 -6.36 11.11
CA VAL A 384 5.07 -5.22 10.76
C VAL A 384 5.73 -3.88 11.09
N ALA A 385 6.02 -3.08 10.05
CA ALA A 385 6.44 -1.70 10.20
C ALA A 385 5.22 -0.76 10.34
N THR A 386 4.99 -0.25 11.56
CA THR A 386 4.02 0.82 11.83
C THR A 386 4.68 2.20 11.78
N THR A 387 5.49 2.51 12.79
CA THR A 387 6.34 3.71 12.85
C THR A 387 7.76 3.42 12.37
N GLY A 388 8.12 2.13 12.25
CA GLY A 388 9.47 1.69 11.96
C GLY A 388 10.45 1.79 13.13
N ALA A 389 9.99 2.16 14.34
CA ALA A 389 10.88 2.47 15.47
C ALA A 389 11.89 1.35 15.79
N SER A 390 11.43 0.10 15.90
CA SER A 390 12.29 -1.08 16.12
C SER A 390 13.42 -1.19 15.09
N LEU A 391 13.07 -1.11 13.81
CA LEU A 391 14.02 -1.18 12.70
C LEU A 391 14.97 0.01 12.65
N ILE A 392 14.47 1.22 12.94
CA ILE A 392 15.27 2.45 12.93
C ILE A 392 16.32 2.42 14.05
N TYR A 393 15.94 2.05 15.28
CA TYR A 393 16.88 1.95 16.39
C TYR A 393 17.84 0.78 16.24
N ALA A 394 17.38 -0.38 15.74
CA ALA A 394 18.26 -1.48 15.38
C ALA A 394 19.36 -1.02 14.42
N ARG A 395 18.98 -0.28 13.36
CA ARG A 395 19.94 0.33 12.43
C ARG A 395 20.89 1.29 13.14
N LYS A 396 20.39 2.23 13.94
CA LYS A 396 21.23 3.22 14.64
C LYS A 396 22.27 2.54 15.52
N TYR A 397 21.85 1.56 16.31
CA TYR A 397 22.74 0.89 17.26
C TYR A 397 23.73 -0.05 16.58
N LEU A 398 23.31 -0.81 15.56
CA LEU A 398 24.23 -1.65 14.80
C LEU A 398 25.28 -0.84 14.04
N MET A 399 24.87 0.28 13.41
CA MET A 399 25.82 1.19 12.75
C MET A 399 26.81 1.79 13.76
N ALA A 400 26.33 2.24 14.92
CA ALA A 400 27.18 2.79 15.97
C ALA A 400 28.14 1.74 16.57
N ALA A 401 27.71 0.47 16.62
CA ALA A 401 28.51 -0.62 17.15
C ALA A 401 29.60 -1.13 16.18
N GLY A 402 29.57 -0.73 14.90
CA GLY A 402 30.58 -1.08 13.90
C GLY A 402 30.09 -1.88 12.69
N ALA A 403 28.77 -2.02 12.48
CA ALA A 403 28.26 -2.54 11.21
C ALA A 403 28.58 -1.57 10.07
N ARG A 404 29.03 -2.09 8.92
CA ARG A 404 29.37 -1.25 7.74
C ARG A 404 28.12 -0.62 7.12
N GLN A 405 27.04 -1.39 7.07
CA GLN A 405 25.76 -0.96 6.52
C GLN A 405 24.64 -1.74 7.19
N VAL A 406 23.48 -1.10 7.39
CA VAL A 406 22.26 -1.79 7.82
C VAL A 406 21.14 -1.54 6.82
N THR A 407 20.47 -2.60 6.38
CA THR A 407 19.23 -2.54 5.61
C THR A 407 18.06 -3.01 6.47
N CYS A 408 17.03 -2.18 6.57
CA CYS A 408 15.84 -2.50 7.34
C CYS A 408 14.78 -3.11 6.41
N LEU A 409 14.28 -4.29 6.77
CA LEU A 409 13.22 -4.99 6.06
C LEU A 409 12.07 -5.26 7.03
N SER A 410 10.85 -5.03 6.57
CA SER A 410 9.67 -5.55 7.23
C SER A 410 8.90 -6.44 6.27
N LEU A 411 8.25 -7.49 6.78
CA LEU A 411 7.39 -8.30 5.93
C LEU A 411 6.22 -7.48 5.41
N THR A 412 5.66 -6.62 6.26
CA THR A 412 4.54 -5.78 5.86
C THR A 412 4.62 -4.36 6.41
N LYS A 413 4.08 -3.41 5.64
CA LYS A 413 3.80 -2.07 6.12
C LYS A 413 2.38 -2.01 6.68
N ALA A 414 2.21 -1.45 7.88
CA ALA A 414 0.89 -1.12 8.38
C ALA A 414 0.23 -0.03 7.51
N ILE A 415 -0.94 -0.33 6.97
CA ILE A 415 -1.75 0.60 6.18
C ILE A 415 -2.69 1.33 7.13
N ASN A 416 -2.49 2.64 7.23
CA ASN A 416 -3.36 3.54 7.96
C ASN A 416 -4.42 4.11 6.98
N THR A 417 -5.69 4.04 7.36
CA THR A 417 -6.81 4.63 6.61
C THR A 417 -7.13 6.06 7.04
N GLN A 418 -6.40 6.65 8.00
CA GLN A 418 -6.52 8.07 8.36
C GLN A 418 -5.70 8.98 7.45
#